data_AF-A0A5C4TBP5-F1
#
_entry.id   AF-A0A5C4TBP5-F1
#
_cell.length_a   1.000
_cell.length_b   1.000
_cell.length_c   1.000
_cell.angle_alpha   90.00
_cell.angle_beta   90.00
_cell.angle_gamma   90.00
#
_symmetry.space_group_name_H-M   'P 1'
#
loop_
_entity.id
_entity.type
_entity.pdbx_description
1 polymer ?
#
loop_
_entity_poly.entity_id
_entity_poly.type
_entity_poly.pdbx_seq_one_letter_code
_entity_poly.pdbx_strand_id
1 'polypeptide(L)'
;MNRRTLYQSCAVLAAVVWISACSYQKHFESSPSDYGSRTETHERTGYRTYNTQLRAADHNNGTLAFVQSTTDAVDDLKGIRSSFVMVTDKNVYVAVVPDNTATGLKGKGTILFSDRTIASSGVDDHSDVSYVLPPGNIVMDKYSFDTIPNPQDLSSEFVHALSACVAQYHPGVQNVFVSANQQFINRLSEYAHEAWRGQSLQPYIQDFNALVKDHFGDHGIIETNP
;
A
#
# COMPACT_ATOMS: atom_id res chain seq x y z
N MET A 1 -53.59 18.94 16.40
CA MET A 1 -52.26 19.16 15.77
C MET A 1 -52.49 19.37 14.28
N ASN A 2 -52.21 20.56 13.75
CA ASN A 2 -52.61 20.93 12.39
C ASN A 2 -51.72 20.21 11.36
N ARG A 3 -52.33 19.56 10.36
CA ARG A 3 -51.60 18.87 9.28
C ARG A 3 -50.58 19.79 8.61
N ARG A 4 -50.90 21.08 8.45
CA ARG A 4 -50.00 22.10 7.86
C ARG A 4 -48.74 22.37 8.67
N THR A 5 -48.84 22.43 10.01
CA THR A 5 -47.67 22.60 10.88
C THR A 5 -46.81 21.34 10.89
N LEU A 6 -47.41 20.15 10.76
CA LEU A 6 -46.66 18.89 10.64
C LEU A 6 -45.86 18.83 9.32
N TYR A 7 -46.46 19.22 8.19
CA TYR A 7 -45.76 19.25 6.89
C TYR A 7 -44.63 20.29 6.84
N GLN A 8 -44.82 21.46 7.46
CA GLN A 8 -43.77 22.47 7.55
C GLN A 8 -42.59 22.00 8.41
N SER A 9 -42.86 21.36 9.55
CA SER A 9 -41.81 20.76 10.39
C SER A 9 -41.03 19.66 9.68
N CYS A 10 -41.72 18.79 8.92
CA CYS A 10 -41.06 17.75 8.13
C CYS A 10 -40.21 18.32 6.98
N ALA A 11 -40.67 19.38 6.31
CA ALA A 11 -39.90 20.02 5.23
C ALA A 11 -38.61 20.69 5.74
N VAL A 12 -38.67 21.32 6.91
CA VAL A 12 -37.49 21.93 7.55
C VAL A 12 -36.51 20.86 8.02
N LEU A 13 -36.99 19.78 8.64
CA LEU A 13 -36.15 18.63 9.03
C LEU A 13 -35.48 17.98 7.82
N ALA A 14 -36.21 17.78 6.72
CA ALA A 14 -35.63 17.27 5.48
C ALA A 14 -34.52 18.20 4.96
N ALA A 15 -34.77 19.51 4.87
CA ALA A 15 -33.76 20.46 4.39
C ALA A 15 -32.46 20.44 5.23
N VAL A 16 -32.55 20.33 6.56
CA VAL A 16 -31.38 20.25 7.45
C VAL A 16 -30.58 18.95 7.24
N VAL A 17 -31.26 17.82 7.04
CA VAL A 17 -30.60 16.53 6.76
C VAL A 17 -29.87 16.56 5.41
N TRP A 18 -30.47 17.15 4.39
CA TRP A 18 -29.87 17.25 3.06
C TRP A 18 -28.61 18.14 3.04
N ILE A 19 -28.62 19.29 3.74
CA ILE A 19 -27.44 20.16 3.84
C ILE A 19 -26.30 19.47 4.57
N SER A 20 -26.61 18.71 5.62
CA SER A 20 -25.64 17.95 6.40
C SER A 20 -25.00 16.81 5.60
N ALA A 21 -25.78 16.14 4.75
CA ALA A 21 -25.29 15.03 3.91
C ALA A 21 -24.31 15.49 2.82
N CYS A 22 -24.60 16.61 2.12
CA CYS A 22 -23.68 17.14 1.10
C CYS A 22 -22.35 17.65 1.71
N SER A 23 -22.39 18.21 2.91
CA SER A 23 -21.18 18.63 3.62
C SER A 23 -20.32 17.44 4.03
N TYR A 24 -20.94 16.40 4.59
CA TYR A 24 -20.25 15.18 5.03
C TYR A 24 -19.49 14.49 3.89
N GLN A 25 -20.13 14.36 2.73
CA GLN A 25 -19.51 13.74 1.57
C GLN A 25 -18.24 14.49 1.12
N LYS A 26 -18.31 15.83 1.02
CA LYS A 26 -17.16 16.65 0.64
C LYS A 26 -16.02 16.60 1.67
N HIS A 27 -16.35 16.55 2.96
CA HIS A 27 -15.34 16.41 4.02
C HIS A 27 -14.63 15.05 3.96
N PHE A 28 -15.37 13.98 3.70
CA PHE A 28 -14.82 12.63 3.56
C PHE A 28 -13.94 12.50 2.31
N GLU A 29 -14.40 13.02 1.17
CA GLU A 29 -13.65 13.03 -0.10
C GLU A 29 -12.34 13.85 0.00
N SER A 30 -12.24 14.78 0.96
CA SER A 30 -11.03 15.56 1.24
C SER A 30 -10.14 14.98 2.34
N SER A 31 -10.51 13.84 2.93
CA SER A 31 -9.78 13.24 4.04
C SER A 31 -8.43 12.67 3.57
N PRO A 32 -7.35 12.78 4.37
CA PRO A 32 -6.08 12.09 4.10
C PRO A 32 -6.18 10.56 4.00
N SER A 33 -7.32 9.99 4.41
CA SER A 33 -7.61 8.56 4.36
C SER A 33 -8.41 8.12 3.14
N ASP A 34 -8.74 9.01 2.21
CA ASP A 34 -9.52 8.66 1.01
C ASP A 34 -8.69 8.79 -0.27
N TYR A 35 -8.26 7.64 -0.79
CA TYR A 35 -7.55 7.51 -2.06
C TYR A 35 -8.47 7.05 -3.21
N GLY A 36 -9.79 6.96 -2.99
CA GLY A 36 -10.72 6.33 -3.92
C GLY A 36 -11.78 7.25 -4.53
N SER A 37 -12.07 8.41 -3.91
CA SER A 37 -13.02 9.37 -4.47
C SER A 37 -12.54 9.93 -5.81
N ARG A 38 -13.46 10.21 -6.73
CA ARG A 38 -13.12 10.82 -8.03
C ARG A 38 -13.24 12.33 -7.91
N THR A 39 -12.21 12.98 -7.38
CA THR A 39 -12.14 14.45 -7.31
C THR A 39 -11.52 15.02 -8.60
N GLU A 40 -11.78 16.29 -8.92
CA GLU A 40 -11.14 16.95 -10.09
C GLU A 40 -9.60 16.90 -10.03
N THR A 41 -9.03 16.92 -8.81
CA THR A 41 -7.61 16.73 -8.56
C THR A 41 -7.16 15.31 -8.93
N HIS A 42 -7.93 14.28 -8.55
CA HIS A 42 -7.65 12.88 -8.88
C HIS A 42 -7.73 12.62 -10.39
N GLU A 43 -8.72 13.19 -11.10
CA GLU A 43 -8.85 13.01 -12.55
C GLU A 43 -7.78 13.73 -13.38
N ARG A 44 -7.12 14.75 -12.83
CA ARG A 44 -5.95 15.43 -13.44
C ARG A 44 -4.64 14.67 -13.28
N THR A 45 -4.58 13.69 -12.38
CA THR A 45 -3.36 12.92 -12.11
C THR A 45 -3.12 11.97 -13.27
N GLY A 46 -2.11 12.26 -14.11
CA GLY A 46 -1.75 11.54 -15.34
C GLY A 46 -1.22 10.11 -15.15
N TYR A 47 -1.75 9.35 -14.19
CA TYR A 47 -1.26 8.05 -13.75
C TYR A 47 -1.27 6.97 -14.83
N ARG A 48 -2.12 7.11 -15.85
CA ARG A 48 -2.10 6.22 -17.03
C ARG A 48 -0.76 6.23 -17.76
N THR A 49 -0.04 7.36 -17.76
CA THR A 49 1.30 7.47 -18.37
C THR A 49 2.41 6.95 -17.43
N TYR A 50 2.23 7.08 -16.12
CA TYR A 50 3.18 6.63 -15.10
C TYR A 50 3.41 5.10 -15.17
N ASN A 51 2.33 4.32 -15.25
CA ASN A 51 2.43 2.86 -15.26
C ASN A 51 3.13 2.30 -16.53
N THR A 52 2.93 2.92 -17.70
CA THR A 52 3.61 2.51 -18.94
C THR A 52 5.12 2.80 -18.91
N GLN A 53 5.55 3.87 -18.22
CA GLN A 53 6.96 4.23 -18.09
C GLN A 53 7.69 3.32 -17.08
N LEU A 54 7.01 2.93 -16.00
CA LEU A 54 7.56 2.03 -14.98
C LEU A 54 7.88 0.64 -15.54
N ARG A 55 7.09 0.10 -16.47
CA ARG A 55 7.35 -1.23 -17.06
C ARG A 55 8.61 -1.28 -17.94
N ALA A 56 9.04 -0.13 -18.47
CA ALA A 56 10.24 -0.02 -19.30
C ALA A 56 11.45 0.50 -18.50
N ALA A 57 11.29 0.71 -17.19
CA ALA A 57 12.33 1.27 -16.36
C ALA A 57 13.48 0.28 -16.15
N ASP A 58 14.69 0.82 -16.05
CA ASP A 58 15.87 0.02 -15.76
C ASP A 58 15.90 -0.35 -14.27
N HIS A 59 15.81 -1.65 -14.00
CA HIS A 59 15.90 -2.25 -12.67
C HIS A 59 17.32 -2.74 -12.31
N ASN A 60 18.32 -2.47 -13.14
CA ASN A 60 19.72 -2.77 -12.81
C ASN A 60 20.29 -1.67 -11.91
N ASN A 61 20.34 -1.96 -10.62
CA ASN A 61 20.86 -1.05 -9.61
C ASN A 61 22.30 -1.41 -9.23
N GLY A 62 23.13 -0.40 -9.01
CA GLY A 62 24.51 -0.53 -8.54
C GLY A 62 24.68 -0.35 -7.02
N THR A 63 23.68 0.21 -6.35
CA THR A 63 23.66 0.39 -4.90
C THR A 63 22.32 -0.05 -4.32
N LEU A 64 22.33 -0.45 -3.06
CA LEU A 64 21.12 -0.81 -2.31
C LEU A 64 21.31 -0.36 -0.86
N ALA A 65 20.37 0.45 -0.38
CA ALA A 65 20.35 0.92 0.99
C ALA A 65 18.92 0.93 1.53
N PHE A 66 18.75 0.40 2.74
CA PHE A 66 17.52 0.61 3.50
C PHE A 66 17.59 1.96 4.22
N VAL A 67 16.52 2.76 4.14
CA VAL A 67 16.49 4.12 4.69
C VAL A 67 15.36 4.26 5.70
N GLN A 68 15.68 4.13 6.99
CA GLN A 68 14.71 4.18 8.08
C GLN A 68 13.91 5.48 8.11
N SER A 69 14.56 6.63 7.93
CA SER A 69 13.87 7.94 8.01
C SER A 69 12.79 8.13 6.95
N THR A 70 12.96 7.52 5.77
CA THR A 70 11.95 7.54 4.71
C THR A 70 10.86 6.49 4.97
N THR A 71 11.23 5.32 5.51
CA THR A 71 10.27 4.33 6.01
C THR A 71 9.33 4.94 7.05
N ASP A 72 9.86 5.63 8.06
CA ASP A 72 9.05 6.27 9.12
C ASP A 72 8.06 7.30 8.54
N ALA A 73 8.51 8.09 7.55
CA ALA A 73 7.67 9.09 6.90
C ALA A 73 6.58 8.47 6.01
N VAL A 74 6.83 7.30 5.43
CA VAL A 74 5.82 6.54 4.68
C VAL A 74 4.84 5.87 5.64
N ASP A 75 5.31 5.35 6.77
CA ASP A 75 4.47 4.72 7.82
C ASP A 75 3.45 5.70 8.43
N ASP A 76 3.77 7.00 8.43
CA ASP A 76 2.85 8.05 8.89
C ASP A 76 1.66 8.31 7.93
N LEU A 77 1.70 7.78 6.69
CA LEU A 77 0.60 7.90 5.74
C LEU A 77 -0.59 7.02 6.17
N LYS A 78 -1.81 7.52 5.98
CA LYS A 78 -3.02 6.76 6.32
C LYS A 78 -3.16 5.54 5.42
N GLY A 79 -3.60 4.43 5.99
CA GLY A 79 -3.74 3.17 5.27
C GLY A 79 -2.50 2.27 5.30
N ILE A 80 -1.40 2.72 5.89
CA ILE A 80 -0.14 1.99 5.97
C ILE A 80 0.10 1.60 7.43
N ARG A 81 0.26 0.30 7.67
CA ARG A 81 0.67 -0.24 8.98
C ARG A 81 2.17 -0.10 9.20
N SER A 82 2.92 -0.39 8.15
CA SER A 82 4.37 -0.45 8.11
C SER A 82 4.83 -0.50 6.65
N SER A 83 6.05 -0.06 6.40
CA SER A 83 6.66 -0.05 5.09
C SER A 83 8.14 -0.40 5.16
N PHE A 84 8.71 -0.68 4.00
CA PHE A 84 10.15 -0.88 3.84
C PHE A 84 10.61 -0.13 2.60
N VAL A 85 11.46 0.88 2.79
CA VAL A 85 11.97 1.72 1.71
C VAL A 85 13.41 1.36 1.40
N MET A 86 13.62 0.86 0.17
CA MET A 86 14.93 0.58 -0.41
C MET A 86 15.28 1.64 -1.44
N VAL A 87 16.38 2.35 -1.21
CA VAL A 87 16.90 3.39 -2.10
C VAL A 87 18.09 2.83 -2.87
N THR A 88 18.11 3.09 -4.17
CA THR A 88 19.20 2.70 -5.07
C THR A 88 19.85 3.92 -5.74
N ASP A 89 20.73 3.69 -6.69
CA ASP A 89 21.40 4.72 -7.50
C ASP A 89 20.46 5.44 -8.48
N LYS A 90 19.31 4.84 -8.82
CA LYS A 90 18.37 5.37 -9.81
C LYS A 90 16.94 5.48 -9.30
N ASN A 91 16.48 4.48 -8.55
CA ASN A 91 15.08 4.30 -8.22
C ASN A 91 14.89 4.08 -6.72
N VAL A 92 13.65 4.24 -6.27
CA VAL A 92 13.23 3.86 -4.92
C VAL A 92 12.18 2.78 -5.01
N TYR A 93 12.29 1.79 -4.15
CA TYR A 93 11.37 0.67 -4.07
C TYR A 93 10.75 0.62 -2.68
N VAL A 94 9.44 0.59 -2.63
CA VAL A 94 8.66 0.71 -1.39
C VAL A 94 7.72 -0.48 -1.29
N ALA A 95 7.94 -1.30 -0.26
CA ALA A 95 6.96 -2.27 0.17
C ALA A 95 6.05 -1.63 1.22
N VAL A 96 4.74 -1.83 1.11
CA VAL A 96 3.77 -1.32 2.09
C VAL A 96 2.89 -2.45 2.60
N VAL A 97 2.66 -2.47 3.91
CA VAL A 97 1.70 -3.34 4.59
C VAL A 97 0.42 -2.54 4.84
N PRO A 98 -0.69 -2.83 4.14
CA PRO A 98 -1.96 -2.16 4.37
C PRO A 98 -2.55 -2.45 5.77
N ASP A 99 -3.27 -1.49 6.35
CA ASP A 99 -3.98 -1.65 7.63
C ASP A 99 -5.51 -1.49 7.54
N ASN A 100 -6.04 -1.33 6.32
CA ASN A 100 -7.46 -1.08 6.04
C ASN A 100 -8.06 0.18 6.69
N THR A 101 -7.23 1.12 7.18
CA THR A 101 -7.73 2.38 7.77
C THR A 101 -8.00 3.46 6.73
N ALA A 102 -7.49 3.31 5.50
CA ALA A 102 -7.77 4.20 4.38
C ALA A 102 -8.67 3.52 3.33
N THR A 103 -9.57 4.31 2.74
CA THR A 103 -10.38 3.89 1.60
C THR A 103 -9.62 4.12 0.30
N GLY A 104 -9.87 3.26 -0.69
CA GLY A 104 -9.31 3.45 -2.03
C GLY A 104 -7.82 3.18 -2.19
N LEU A 105 -7.13 2.56 -1.22
CA LEU A 105 -5.75 2.05 -1.38
C LEU A 105 -5.59 1.19 -2.64
N LYS A 106 -6.63 0.41 -2.93
CA LYS A 106 -6.74 -0.43 -4.12
C LYS A 106 -7.54 0.32 -5.19
N GLY A 107 -6.95 0.46 -6.38
CA GLY A 107 -7.60 1.03 -7.56
C GLY A 107 -8.40 0.01 -8.38
N LYS A 108 -7.78 -1.12 -8.76
CA LYS A 108 -8.41 -2.18 -9.59
C LYS A 108 -7.98 -3.58 -9.12
N GLY A 109 -8.51 -4.66 -9.71
CA GLY A 109 -8.07 -6.03 -9.47
C GLY A 109 -8.51 -6.66 -8.14
N THR A 110 -7.66 -7.43 -7.46
CA THR A 110 -8.03 -8.29 -6.30
C THR A 110 -7.25 -7.90 -5.05
N ILE A 111 -7.95 -7.81 -3.90
CA ILE A 111 -7.31 -7.82 -2.58
C ILE A 111 -7.31 -9.27 -2.12
N LEU A 112 -6.15 -9.78 -1.71
CA LEU A 112 -6.08 -11.04 -0.99
C LEU A 112 -6.27 -10.75 0.49
N PHE A 113 -7.44 -11.11 0.99
CA PHE A 113 -7.72 -11.07 2.42
C PHE A 113 -6.96 -12.20 3.09
N SER A 114 -6.35 -11.91 4.23
CA SER A 114 -5.74 -12.98 5.01
C SER A 114 -6.81 -13.95 5.51
N ASP A 115 -6.51 -15.25 5.47
CA ASP A 115 -7.43 -16.27 5.98
C ASP A 115 -7.55 -16.14 7.50
N ARG A 116 -8.78 -15.87 7.95
CA ARG A 116 -9.14 -15.76 9.38
C ARG A 116 -10.12 -16.85 9.79
N THR A 117 -10.25 -17.90 8.98
CA THR A 117 -11.16 -19.03 9.27
C THR A 117 -10.60 -19.80 10.46
N ILE A 118 -11.33 -19.72 11.58
CA ILE A 118 -11.07 -20.54 12.76
C ILE A 118 -11.43 -21.98 12.37
N ALA A 119 -10.49 -22.90 12.57
CA ALA A 119 -10.70 -24.32 12.30
C ALA A 119 -12.00 -24.84 12.94
N SER A 120 -12.78 -25.63 12.18
CA SER A 120 -13.92 -26.37 12.69
C SER A 120 -13.48 -27.35 13.78
N SER A 121 -14.34 -27.64 14.78
CA SER A 121 -14.05 -28.66 15.81
C SER A 121 -13.57 -29.96 15.17
N GLY A 122 -12.34 -30.38 15.52
CA GLY A 122 -11.69 -31.59 15.00
C GLY A 122 -10.60 -31.35 13.95
N VAL A 123 -10.43 -30.12 13.46
CA VAL A 123 -9.25 -29.72 12.69
C VAL A 123 -8.23 -29.12 13.66
N ASP A 124 -7.09 -29.79 13.80
CA ASP A 124 -5.96 -29.28 14.58
C ASP A 124 -5.29 -28.12 13.83
N ASP A 125 -5.80 -26.90 14.05
CA ASP A 125 -5.28 -25.64 13.48
C ASP A 125 -3.82 -25.40 13.88
N HIS A 126 -3.32 -26.04 14.96
CA HIS A 126 -2.08 -25.65 15.61
C HIS A 126 -2.02 -24.13 15.88
N SER A 127 -3.17 -23.45 16.04
CA SER A 127 -3.24 -22.01 16.34
C SER A 127 -2.62 -21.65 17.69
N ASP A 128 -2.41 -22.65 18.54
CA ASP A 128 -1.73 -22.55 19.84
C ASP A 128 -0.21 -22.71 19.71
N VAL A 129 0.31 -23.07 18.53
CA VAL A 129 1.75 -23.12 18.26
C VAL A 129 2.24 -21.71 17.95
N SER A 130 2.90 -21.12 18.94
CA SER A 130 3.71 -19.92 18.73
C SER A 130 4.89 -20.27 17.83
N TYR A 131 4.78 -19.96 16.55
CA TYR A 131 5.92 -20.02 15.64
C TYR A 131 6.80 -18.80 15.90
N VAL A 132 8.06 -19.02 16.29
CA VAL A 132 9.08 -17.99 16.20
C VAL A 132 9.30 -17.74 14.72
N LEU A 133 8.66 -16.69 14.19
CA LEU A 133 8.79 -16.33 12.79
C LEU A 133 10.23 -15.86 12.53
N PRO A 134 10.92 -16.42 11.52
CA PRO A 134 12.21 -15.90 11.12
C PRO A 134 12.03 -14.45 10.63
N PRO A 135 13.06 -13.59 10.78
CA PRO A 135 13.06 -12.27 10.19
C PRO A 135 12.80 -12.38 8.68
N GLY A 136 11.86 -11.58 8.16
CA GLY A 136 11.41 -11.69 6.78
C GLY A 136 9.93 -12.06 6.63
N ASN A 137 9.33 -12.74 7.60
CA ASN A 137 7.97 -13.27 7.47
C ASN A 137 6.93 -12.35 8.16
N ILE A 138 6.80 -11.13 7.67
CA ILE A 138 5.89 -10.13 8.27
C ILE A 138 4.44 -10.33 7.81
N VAL A 139 4.25 -10.76 6.56
CA VAL A 139 2.94 -11.04 5.98
C VAL A 139 2.85 -12.51 5.60
N MET A 140 1.80 -13.18 6.06
CA MET A 140 1.58 -14.62 5.92
C MET A 140 0.19 -14.89 5.36
N ASP A 141 -0.05 -16.11 4.87
CA ASP A 141 -1.33 -16.47 4.26
C ASP A 141 -2.49 -16.44 5.28
N LYS A 142 -2.23 -16.86 6.53
CA LYS A 142 -3.23 -17.00 7.60
C LYS A 142 -2.99 -16.03 8.74
N TYR A 143 -4.08 -15.50 9.32
CA TYR A 143 -4.11 -14.62 10.49
C TYR A 143 -3.17 -13.40 10.39
N SER A 144 -3.00 -12.87 9.18
CA SER A 144 -2.06 -11.81 8.84
C SER A 144 -2.76 -10.57 8.22
N PHE A 145 -1.98 -9.77 7.51
CA PHE A 145 -2.39 -8.56 6.82
C PHE A 145 -2.89 -8.84 5.41
N ASP A 146 -3.81 -8.00 4.95
CA ASP A 146 -4.33 -8.10 3.59
C ASP A 146 -3.28 -7.58 2.60
N THR A 147 -3.21 -8.19 1.42
CA THR A 147 -2.21 -7.85 0.39
C THR A 147 -2.84 -7.56 -0.95
N ILE A 148 -2.09 -6.85 -1.79
CA ILE A 148 -2.46 -6.55 -3.17
C ILE A 148 -1.37 -7.19 -4.04
N PRO A 149 -1.63 -8.35 -4.68
CA PRO A 149 -0.61 -9.12 -5.36
C PRO A 149 0.06 -8.37 -6.51
N ASN A 150 -0.74 -7.60 -7.24
CA ASN A 150 -0.31 -6.92 -8.44
C ASN A 150 -0.08 -5.42 -8.11
N PRO A 151 1.13 -4.88 -8.30
CA PRO A 151 1.42 -3.47 -8.02
C PRO A 151 0.53 -2.48 -8.78
N GLN A 152 0.09 -2.84 -9.99
CA GLN A 152 -0.76 -2.02 -10.82
C GLN A 152 -2.22 -1.97 -10.33
N ASP A 153 -2.58 -2.77 -9.33
CA ASP A 153 -3.88 -2.76 -8.68
C ASP A 153 -3.97 -1.73 -7.55
N LEU A 154 -2.84 -1.14 -7.11
CA LEU A 154 -2.83 0.03 -6.22
C LEU A 154 -3.46 1.25 -6.90
N SER A 155 -4.16 2.09 -6.14
CA SER A 155 -4.74 3.31 -6.69
C SER A 155 -3.68 4.32 -7.09
N SER A 156 -4.03 5.10 -8.10
CA SER A 156 -3.22 6.19 -8.61
C SER A 156 -2.87 7.22 -7.55
N GLU A 157 -3.85 7.52 -6.73
CA GLU A 157 -3.87 8.53 -5.69
C GLU A 157 -2.95 8.11 -4.55
N PHE A 158 -3.06 6.86 -4.11
CA PHE A 158 -2.19 6.31 -3.07
C PHE A 158 -0.72 6.31 -3.51
N VAL A 159 -0.44 5.79 -4.71
CA VAL A 159 0.93 5.77 -5.23
C VAL A 159 1.46 7.19 -5.45
N HIS A 160 0.63 8.13 -5.90
CA HIS A 160 1.05 9.52 -6.02
C HIS A 160 1.39 10.16 -4.67
N ALA A 161 0.55 9.98 -3.65
CA ALA A 161 0.77 10.50 -2.31
C ALA A 161 2.07 9.94 -1.70
N LEU A 162 2.29 8.63 -1.85
CA LEU A 162 3.51 7.98 -1.39
C LEU A 162 4.74 8.44 -2.15
N SER A 163 4.69 8.51 -3.49
CA SER A 163 5.80 9.02 -4.31
C SER A 163 6.13 10.47 -3.96
N ALA A 164 5.12 11.30 -3.68
CA ALA A 164 5.33 12.68 -3.23
C ALA A 164 6.00 12.74 -1.85
N CYS A 165 5.65 11.84 -0.92
CA CYS A 165 6.33 11.70 0.36
C CYS A 165 7.81 11.33 0.17
N VAL A 166 8.09 10.27 -0.61
CA VAL A 166 9.46 9.81 -0.90
C VAL A 166 10.31 10.90 -1.56
N ALA A 167 9.74 11.65 -2.51
CA ALA A 167 10.44 12.72 -3.23
C ALA A 167 10.90 13.87 -2.33
N GLN A 168 10.27 14.08 -1.16
CA GLN A 168 10.73 15.09 -0.18
C GLN A 168 12.08 14.71 0.43
N TYR A 169 12.36 13.41 0.58
CA TYR A 169 13.60 12.88 1.15
C TYR A 169 14.65 12.59 0.07
N HIS A 170 14.21 12.19 -1.12
CA HIS A 170 15.07 11.75 -2.22
C HIS A 170 14.73 12.46 -3.54
N PRO A 171 14.98 13.77 -3.69
CA PRO A 171 14.57 14.53 -4.87
C PRO A 171 15.32 14.16 -6.17
N GLY A 172 16.41 13.40 -6.07
CA GLY A 172 17.24 13.00 -7.22
C GLY A 172 16.87 11.65 -7.86
N VAL A 173 15.86 10.94 -7.32
CA VAL A 173 15.48 9.60 -7.79
C VAL A 173 14.56 9.71 -9.00
N GLN A 174 14.72 8.79 -9.95
CA GLN A 174 14.01 8.81 -11.23
C GLN A 174 12.57 8.29 -11.08
N ASN A 175 12.42 7.15 -10.41
CA ASN A 175 11.13 6.47 -10.27
C ASN A 175 10.94 5.93 -8.85
N VAL A 176 9.68 5.87 -8.41
CA VAL A 176 9.27 5.25 -7.15
C VAL A 176 8.34 4.08 -7.47
N PHE A 177 8.77 2.88 -7.12
CA PHE A 177 8.01 1.64 -7.28
C PHE A 177 7.36 1.27 -5.96
N VAL A 178 6.05 1.02 -5.99
CA VAL A 178 5.26 0.72 -4.79
C VAL A 178 4.58 -0.63 -4.97
N SER A 179 4.62 -1.47 -3.94
CA SER A 179 3.96 -2.76 -3.94
C SER A 179 3.45 -3.13 -2.55
N ALA A 180 2.25 -3.71 -2.51
CA ALA A 180 1.68 -4.36 -1.33
C ALA A 180 1.60 -5.89 -1.50
N ASN A 181 2.46 -6.46 -2.34
CA ASN A 181 2.56 -7.91 -2.56
C ASN A 181 3.29 -8.58 -1.37
N GLN A 182 2.76 -9.72 -0.91
CA GLN A 182 3.29 -10.48 0.22
C GLN A 182 4.78 -10.81 0.11
N GLN A 183 5.19 -11.44 -0.99
CA GLN A 183 6.59 -11.85 -1.18
C GLN A 183 7.51 -10.65 -1.27
N PHE A 184 7.08 -9.59 -1.94
CA PHE A 184 7.85 -8.36 -2.03
C PHE A 184 8.06 -7.71 -0.66
N ILE A 185 7.00 -7.62 0.17
CA ILE A 185 7.07 -7.12 1.55
C ILE A 185 8.04 -7.95 2.37
N ASN A 186 7.86 -9.28 2.34
CA ASN A 186 8.68 -10.18 3.12
C ASN A 186 10.16 -10.07 2.75
N ARG A 187 10.47 -10.06 1.45
CA ARG A 187 11.84 -9.96 0.96
C ARG A 187 12.50 -8.61 1.30
N LEU A 188 11.78 -7.50 1.21
CA LEU A 188 12.32 -6.20 1.63
C LEU A 188 12.52 -6.14 3.14
N SER A 189 11.67 -6.79 3.92
CA SER A 189 11.85 -6.85 5.37
C SER A 189 13.08 -7.67 5.80
N GLU A 190 13.45 -8.71 5.04
CA GLU A 190 14.71 -9.44 5.25
C GLU A 190 15.92 -8.52 5.07
N TYR A 191 15.95 -7.74 3.98
CA TYR A 191 17.01 -6.78 3.74
C TYR A 191 17.06 -5.68 4.81
N ALA A 192 15.89 -5.18 5.24
CA ALA A 192 15.83 -4.19 6.31
C ALA A 192 16.43 -4.75 7.61
N HIS A 193 16.16 -6.02 7.93
CA HIS A 193 16.70 -6.68 9.10
C HIS A 193 18.23 -6.83 9.06
N GLU A 194 18.80 -7.15 7.90
CA GLU A 194 20.26 -7.17 7.73
C GLU A 194 20.87 -5.77 7.86
N ALA A 195 20.21 -4.74 7.32
CA ALA A 195 20.64 -3.36 7.49
C ALA A 195 20.60 -2.90 8.96
N TRP A 196 19.57 -3.28 9.72
CA TRP A 196 19.46 -3.00 11.16
C TRP A 196 20.57 -3.67 11.99
N ARG A 197 21.10 -4.79 11.50
CA ARG A 197 22.29 -5.47 12.09
C ARG A 197 23.61 -4.80 11.70
N GLY A 198 23.56 -3.67 10.98
CA GLY A 198 24.72 -2.95 10.47
C GLY A 198 25.44 -3.68 9.32
N GLN A 199 24.80 -4.68 8.70
CA GLN A 199 25.37 -5.38 7.55
C GLN A 199 25.18 -4.55 6.28
N SER A 200 26.15 -4.68 5.36
CA SER A 200 26.03 -4.08 4.04
C SER A 200 25.05 -4.86 3.19
N LEU A 201 24.17 -4.15 2.46
CA LEU A 201 23.24 -4.79 1.52
C LEU A 201 23.85 -5.12 0.15
N GLN A 202 25.13 -4.77 -0.06
CA GLN A 202 25.84 -5.01 -1.33
C GLN A 202 25.78 -6.47 -1.83
N PRO A 203 25.92 -7.50 -0.98
CA PRO A 203 25.82 -8.90 -1.44
C PRO A 203 24.45 -9.26 -2.00
N TYR A 204 23.40 -8.53 -1.62
CA TYR A 204 22.02 -8.81 -2.02
C TYR A 204 21.59 -8.08 -3.30
N ILE A 205 22.43 -7.23 -3.89
CA ILE A 205 22.07 -6.42 -5.07
C ILE A 205 21.63 -7.29 -6.25
N GLN A 206 22.32 -8.42 -6.48
CA GLN A 206 21.96 -9.32 -7.59
C GLN A 206 20.55 -9.90 -7.39
N ASP A 207 20.27 -10.43 -6.21
CA ASP A 207 18.96 -10.99 -5.87
C ASP A 207 17.87 -9.92 -5.87
N PHE A 208 18.18 -8.73 -5.37
CA PHE A 208 17.28 -7.59 -5.36
C PHE A 208 16.91 -7.16 -6.79
N ASN A 209 17.90 -7.03 -7.68
CA ASN A 209 17.69 -6.67 -9.09
C ASN A 209 16.84 -7.73 -9.81
N ALA A 210 17.06 -9.02 -9.51
CA ALA A 210 16.24 -10.10 -10.05
C ALA A 210 14.79 -9.99 -9.56
N LEU A 211 14.58 -9.78 -8.26
CA LEU A 211 13.27 -9.60 -7.64
C LEU A 211 12.50 -8.44 -8.26
N VAL A 212 13.09 -7.24 -8.33
CA VAL A 212 12.38 -6.05 -8.82
C VAL A 212 12.11 -6.13 -10.32
N LYS A 213 13.00 -6.75 -11.09
CA LYS A 213 12.81 -6.95 -12.53
C LYS A 213 11.66 -7.94 -12.81
N ASP A 214 11.55 -9.00 -12.02
CA ASP A 214 10.45 -9.95 -12.13
C ASP A 214 9.11 -9.31 -11.72
N HIS A 215 9.10 -8.64 -10.57
CA HIS A 215 7.90 -8.06 -9.98
C HIS A 215 7.32 -6.87 -10.76
N PHE A 216 8.17 -5.95 -11.21
CA PHE A 216 7.74 -4.70 -11.86
C PHE A 216 7.93 -4.68 -13.38
N GLY A 217 8.77 -5.58 -13.91
CA GLY A 217 9.06 -5.69 -15.34
C GLY A 217 8.12 -6.65 -16.07
N ASP A 218 8.66 -7.77 -16.54
CA ASP A 218 8.06 -8.61 -17.57
C ASP A 218 6.88 -9.47 -17.06
N HIS A 219 6.94 -9.94 -15.80
CA HIS A 219 5.98 -10.92 -15.26
C HIS A 219 4.89 -10.30 -14.38
N GLY A 220 5.13 -9.17 -13.71
CA GLY A 220 4.12 -8.31 -13.06
C GLY A 220 3.39 -8.90 -11.83
N ILE A 221 3.40 -10.22 -11.67
CA ILE A 221 2.91 -10.96 -10.51
C ILE A 221 3.99 -11.98 -10.17
N ILE A 222 4.58 -11.88 -8.98
CA ILE A 222 5.35 -13.00 -8.44
C ILE A 222 4.34 -13.97 -7.82
N GLU A 223 4.33 -15.21 -8.30
CA GLU A 223 3.45 -16.26 -7.77
C GLU A 223 3.76 -16.50 -6.30
N THR A 224 2.74 -16.51 -5.46
CA THR A 224 2.87 -16.69 -4.00
C THR A 224 3.14 -18.14 -3.59
N ASN A 225 3.51 -19.02 -4.54
CA ASN A 225 3.91 -20.40 -4.27
C ASN A 225 4.91 -20.87 -5.33
N PRO A 226 5.92 -21.70 -4.97
CA PRO A 226 6.93 -22.23 -5.87
C PRO A 226 6.41 -23.32 -6.82
#